data_AF-A0A9Q3KXB5-F1
#
_entry.id   AF-A0A9Q3KXB5-F1
#
_cell.length_a   1.000
_cell.length_b   1.000
_cell.length_c   1.000
_cell.angle_alpha   90.00
_cell.angle_beta   90.00
_cell.angle_gamma   90.00
#
_symmetry.space_group_name_H-M   'P 1'
#
loop_
_entity.id
_entity.type
_entity.pdbx_description
1 polymer ?
#
loop_
_entity_poly.entity_id
_entity_poly.type
_entity_poly.pdbx_seq_one_letter_code
_entity_poly.pdbx_strand_id
1 'polypeptide(L)'
;MAYIHGTATKITFCIDNAQHPLIIDSGAHCSIVSINYLDDYFPNWEKQLLPTKARNIKSASGKMTSIETIIKEMIIPHRKGSIRLNP
;
A
#
# COMPACT_ATOMS: atom_id res chain seq x y z
N MET A 1 -19.43 2.54 1.13
CA MET A 1 -19.53 3.10 2.48
C MET A 1 -18.21 2.83 3.18
N ALA A 2 -17.31 3.81 3.21
CA ALA A 2 -16.05 3.70 3.94
C ALA A 2 -16.31 4.17 5.38
N TYR A 3 -15.97 3.33 6.34
CA TYR A 3 -16.05 3.63 7.77
C TYR A 3 -14.67 3.36 8.36
N ILE A 4 -14.09 4.33 9.06
CA ILE A 4 -13.04 4.06 10.04
C ILE A 4 -13.54 4.50 11.41
N HIS A 5 -14.19 3.55 12.06
CA HIS A 5 -14.32 3.37 13.51
C HIS A 5 -14.69 1.90 13.68
N GLY A 6 -13.72 1.01 13.91
CA GLY A 6 -13.95 -0.44 13.93
C GLY A 6 -13.74 -1.14 12.58
N THR A 7 -13.27 -2.40 12.67
CA THR A 7 -12.97 -3.35 11.56
C THR A 7 -12.15 -2.76 10.40
N ALA A 8 -10.84 -3.06 10.37
CA ALA A 8 -9.95 -2.72 9.26
C ALA A 8 -10.61 -3.06 7.90
N THR A 9 -10.73 -2.07 7.01
CA THR A 9 -11.27 -2.28 5.66
C THR A 9 -10.21 -2.98 4.82
N LYS A 10 -10.17 -4.31 4.93
CA LYS A 10 -9.35 -5.18 4.10
C LYS A 10 -10.01 -5.29 2.73
N ILE A 11 -9.28 -4.94 1.69
CA ILE A 11 -9.71 -5.12 0.31
C ILE A 11 -8.64 -5.81 -0.50
N THR A 12 -9.06 -6.42 -1.60
CA THR A 12 -8.14 -7.05 -2.55
C THR A 12 -7.87 -6.08 -3.68
N PHE A 13 -6.61 -5.71 -3.87
CA PHE A 13 -6.14 -4.97 -5.02
C PHE A 13 -5.50 -5.93 -6.02
N CYS A 14 -5.40 -5.50 -7.28
CA CYS A 14 -4.63 -6.19 -8.28
C CYS A 14 -3.37 -5.36 -8.60
N ILE A 15 -2.19 -5.94 -8.38
CA ILE A 15 -0.89 -5.33 -8.68
C ILE A 15 -0.11 -6.35 -9.50
N ASP A 16 0.43 -5.94 -10.65
CA ASP A 16 1.12 -6.81 -11.61
C ASP A 16 0.29 -8.07 -11.97
N ASN A 17 -1.02 -7.89 -12.18
CA ASN A 17 -2.01 -8.95 -12.45
C ASN A 17 -2.20 -10.00 -11.34
N ALA A 18 -1.64 -9.78 -10.14
CA ALA A 18 -1.82 -10.63 -8.97
C ALA A 18 -2.69 -9.95 -7.92
N GLN A 19 -3.49 -10.74 -7.18
CA GLN A 19 -4.36 -10.25 -6.13
C GLN A 19 -3.62 -10.12 -4.79
N HIS A 20 -3.70 -8.95 -4.18
CA HIS A 20 -3.01 -8.61 -2.93
C HIS A 20 -4.00 -8.12 -1.87
N PRO A 21 -4.01 -8.73 -0.67
CA PRO A 21 -4.78 -8.20 0.44
C PRO A 21 -4.06 -6.95 1.01
N LEU A 22 -4.76 -5.82 1.01
CA LEU A 22 -4.26 -4.57 1.59
C LEU A 22 -5.31 -3.94 2.49
N ILE A 23 -4.86 -3.03 3.35
CA ILE A 23 -5.72 -2.26 4.25
C ILE A 23 -5.86 -0.86 3.66
N ILE A 24 -7.10 -0.39 3.49
CA ILE A 24 -7.35 1.04 3.31
C ILE A 24 -7.31 1.68 4.70
N ASP A 25 -6.28 2.49 4.92
CA ASP A 25 -6.10 3.26 6.15
C ASP A 25 -6.08 4.75 5.79
N SER A 26 -7.17 5.46 6.08
CA SER A 26 -7.25 6.91 5.84
C SER A 26 -6.37 7.72 6.80
N GLY A 27 -5.84 7.11 7.86
CA GLY A 27 -4.87 7.72 8.76
C GLY A 27 -3.43 7.60 8.25
N ALA A 28 -3.17 6.78 7.23
CA ALA A 28 -1.84 6.60 6.67
C ALA A 28 -1.49 7.74 5.70
N HIS A 29 -0.32 8.36 5.90
CA HIS A 29 0.18 9.40 5.01
C HIS A 29 0.58 8.86 3.62
N CYS A 30 1.01 7.60 3.55
CA CYS A 30 1.43 6.94 2.33
C CYS A 30 1.24 5.42 2.44
N SER A 31 1.26 4.74 1.30
CA SER A 31 1.29 3.27 1.25
C SER A 31 2.62 2.74 1.75
N ILE A 32 2.58 1.73 2.61
CA ILE A 32 3.76 1.09 3.19
C ILE A 32 3.58 -0.42 3.04
N VAL A 33 4.65 -1.10 2.63
CA VAL A 33 4.73 -2.55 2.57
C VAL A 33 6.00 -3.03 3.28
N SER A 34 6.00 -4.27 3.77
CA SER A 34 7.19 -4.87 4.38
C SER A 34 8.15 -5.37 3.30
N ILE A 35 9.41 -5.53 3.68
CA ILE A 35 10.44 -6.15 2.82
C ILE A 35 10.02 -7.58 2.46
N ASN A 36 9.58 -8.37 3.45
CA ASN A 36 9.11 -9.73 3.20
C ASN A 36 7.97 -9.79 2.17
N TYR A 37 7.05 -8.82 2.19
CA TYR A 37 6.01 -8.73 1.17
C TYR A 37 6.60 -8.45 -0.22
N LEU A 38 7.64 -7.63 -0.32
CA LEU A 38 8.34 -7.40 -1.58
C LEU A 38 9.08 -8.66 -2.06
N ASP A 39 9.72 -9.40 -1.15
CA ASP A 39 10.43 -10.65 -1.46
C ASP A 39 9.47 -11.74 -1.95
N ASP A 40 8.29 -11.84 -1.33
CA ASP A 40 7.28 -12.85 -1.67
C ASP A 40 6.58 -12.57 -3.00
N TYR A 41 6.34 -11.29 -3.33
CA TYR A 41 5.45 -10.91 -4.43
C TYR A 41 6.11 -10.15 -5.58
N PHE A 42 7.28 -9.54 -5.38
CA PHE A 42 7.94 -8.68 -6.36
C PHE A 42 9.42 -9.05 -6.50
N PRO A 43 9.77 -10.16 -7.17
CA PRO A 43 11.15 -10.57 -7.32
C PRO A 43 11.97 -9.49 -8.03
N ASN A 44 13.18 -9.22 -7.52
CA ASN A 44 14.07 -8.14 -7.97
C ASN A 44 13.53 -6.71 -7.74
N TRP A 45 12.63 -6.50 -6.78
CA TRP A 45 12.14 -5.16 -6.40
C TRP A 45 13.26 -4.16 -6.11
N GLU A 46 14.42 -4.63 -5.61
CA GLU A 46 15.62 -3.82 -5.34
C GLU A 46 16.11 -3.06 -6.58
N LYS A 47 15.96 -3.64 -7.78
CA LYS A 47 16.35 -3.00 -9.05
C LYS A 47 15.37 -1.92 -9.51
N GLN A 48 14.19 -1.88 -8.91
CA GLN A 48 13.11 -0.94 -9.20
C GLN A 48 13.06 0.20 -8.17
N LEU A 49 13.99 0.20 -7.20
CA LEU A 49 14.08 1.25 -6.20
C LEU A 49 14.41 2.58 -6.86
N LEU A 50 13.56 3.57 -6.61
CA LEU A 50 13.84 4.94 -7.00
C LEU A 50 14.73 5.59 -5.95
N PRO A 51 15.78 6.33 -6.36
CA PRO A 51 16.66 7.01 -5.44
C PRO A 51 15.88 8.11 -4.72
N THR A 52 15.44 7.82 -3.51
CA THR A 52 14.65 8.71 -2.67
C THR A 52 15.43 8.96 -1.39
N LYS A 53 15.29 10.14 -0.77
CA LYS A 53 15.85 10.30 0.57
C LYS A 53 15.04 9.44 1.52
N ALA A 54 15.68 8.47 2.18
CA ALA A 54 15.09 7.69 3.26
C ALA A 54 14.29 8.61 4.20
N ARG A 55 13.00 8.32 4.38
CA ARG A 55 12.11 9.07 5.25
C ARG A 55 11.95 8.34 6.57
N ASN A 56 12.06 9.10 7.66
CA ASN A 56 11.65 8.64 8.97
C ASN A 56 10.13 8.69 9.04
N ILE A 57 9.49 7.52 9.07
CA ILE A 57 8.05 7.39 9.23
C ILE A 57 7.76 7.16 10.71
N LYS A 58 6.82 7.94 11.27
CA LYS A 58 6.33 7.70 12.63
C LYS A 58 5.11 6.81 12.56
N SER A 59 5.12 5.75 13.35
CA SER A 59 4.00 4.83 13.55
C SER A 59 3.56 4.87 15.01
N ALA A 60 2.38 4.29 15.30
CA ALA A 60 1.90 4.17 16.67
C ALA A 60 2.85 3.38 17.58
N SER A 61 3.62 2.44 17.02
CA SER A 61 4.58 1.58 17.74
C SER A 61 6.01 2.11 17.75
N GLY A 62 6.27 3.29 17.17
CA GLY A 62 7.59 3.91 17.17
C GLY A 62 8.02 4.44 15.81
N LYS A 63 9.34 4.56 15.59
CA LYS A 63 9.90 5.06 14.33
C LYS A 63 10.18 3.88 13.39
N MET A 64 9.78 4.02 12.14
CA MET A 64 10.13 3.14 11.02
C MET A 64 11.05 3.90 10.06
N THR A 65 12.09 3.24 9.60
CA THR A 65 12.97 3.77 8.55
C THR A 65 12.54 3.17 7.23
N SER A 66 12.06 4.00 6.30
CA SER A 66 11.82 3.54 4.93
C SER A 66 13.17 3.24 4.27
N ILE A 67 13.26 2.15 3.51
CA ILE A 67 14.43 1.90 2.66
C ILE A 67 14.38 2.86 1.47
N GLU A 68 13.44 2.65 0.56
CA GLU A 68 13.28 3.43 -0.67
C GLU A 68 11.83 3.33 -1.18
N THR A 69 11.54 4.01 -2.29
CA THR A 69 10.21 3.98 -2.94
C THR A 69 10.24 3.10 -4.19
N ILE A 70 9.17 2.34 -4.42
CA ILE A 70 8.88 1.69 -5.70
C ILE A 70 7.56 2.22 -6.27
N ILE A 71 7.43 2.23 -7.59
CA ILE A 71 6.17 2.56 -8.27
C ILE A 71 5.57 1.27 -8.81
N LYS A 72 4.29 1.05 -8.50
CA LYS A 72 3.50 -0.08 -8.99
C LYS A 72 2.14 0.39 -9.46
N GLU A 73 1.68 -0.16 -10.57
CA GLU A 73 0.32 0.05 -11.03
C GLU A 73 -0.63 -0.80 -10.19
N MET A 74 -1.65 -0.15 -9.63
CA MET A 74 -2.59 -0.79 -8.72
C MET A 74 -4.01 -0.61 -9.25
N ILE A 75 -4.69 -1.73 -9.49
CA ILE A 75 -6.07 -1.77 -9.92
C ILE A 75 -6.94 -2.10 -8.72
N ILE A 76 -7.96 -1.29 -8.48
CA ILE A 76 -8.99 -1.57 -7.47
C ILE A 76 -10.16 -2.26 -8.18
N PRO A 77 -10.35 -3.58 -8.00
CA PRO A 77 -11.51 -4.25 -8.56
C PRO A 77 -12.78 -3.75 -7.86
N HIS A 78 -13.59 -2.97 -8.56
CA HIS A 78 -14.87 -2.53 -8.05
C HIS A 78 -15.89 -3.67 -8.21
N ARG A 79 -16.55 -4.06 -7.12
CA ARG A 79 -17.77 -4.88 -7.23
C ARG A 79 -18.88 -3.96 -7.71
N LYS A 80 -19.67 -4.40 -8.70
CA LYS A 80 -20.81 -3.69 -9.33
C LYS A 80 -21.28 -2.44 -8.55
N GLY A 81 -21.03 -1.26 -9.12
CA GLY A 81 -21.30 0.05 -8.51
C GLY A 81 -20.25 1.08 -8.95
N SER A 82 -20.55 2.37 -8.86
CA SER A 82 -19.62 3.46 -9.22
C SER A 82 -18.76 3.90 -8.03
N ILE A 83 -17.47 4.17 -8.28
CA ILE A 83 -16.57 4.84 -7.33
C ILE A 83 -16.71 6.34 -7.55
N ARG A 84 -17.03 7.10 -6.50
CA ARG A 84 -16.91 8.57 -6.50
C ARG A 84 -15.63 8.94 -5.76
N LEU A 85 -14.65 9.44 -6.51
CA LEU A 85 -13.47 10.09 -5.96
C LEU A 85 -13.84 11.56 -5.78
N ASN A 86 -14.03 12.01 -4.55
CA ASN A 86 -14.18 13.44 -4.27
C ASN A 86 -12.78 14.03 -4.04
N PRO A 87 -12.41 15.12 -4.74
CA PRO A 87 -11.12 15.79 -4.59
C PRO A 87 -10.94 16.43 -3.22
#